data_AF-A0A975HH22-F1
#
_entry.id   AF-A0A975HH22-F1
#
_cell.length_a   1.000
_cell.length_b   1.000
_cell.length_c   1.000
_cell.angle_alpha   90.00
_cell.angle_beta   90.00
_cell.angle_gamma   90.00
#
_symmetry.space_group_name_H-M   'P 1'
#
loop_
_entity.id
_entity.type
_entity.pdbx_description
1 polymer ?
#
loop_
_entity_poly.entity_id
_entity_poly.type
_entity_poly.pdbx_seq_one_letter_code
_entity_poly.pdbx_strand_id
1 'polypeptide(L)'
;MRDLHDEELRALLAFRQRHGRCWKAALLLRWSAGTDADEPGSAHLRHLRNIRGPRWLLGLSAATLDDAARRFAGNVDPVLIDIFMENATGFARGASASVRISPASAAHSLAIAIELSLKAYLMKAGYADDWNRVHIRHDLEKALALAVATGLSGFPPEFPQLAAILSPAYGRHQIDAMFRGGASPFDVTDASVCVDHLLAVIRAQIA
;
A
#
# COMPACT_ATOMS: atom_id res chain seq x y z
N MET A 1 -8.33 -8.54 -18.64
CA MET A 1 -8.10 -9.69 -17.74
C MET A 1 -8.21 -9.13 -16.33
N ARG A 2 -9.07 -9.65 -15.45
CA ARG A 2 -9.14 -9.13 -14.07
C ARG A 2 -7.76 -9.29 -13.42
N ASP A 3 -7.23 -8.26 -12.78
CA ASP A 3 -5.98 -8.37 -12.03
C ASP A 3 -6.14 -9.36 -10.87
N LEU A 4 -5.04 -9.99 -10.45
CA LEU A 4 -5.02 -10.90 -9.31
C LEU A 4 -5.00 -10.08 -8.02
N HIS A 5 -5.79 -10.47 -7.03
CA HIS A 5 -5.70 -9.87 -5.70
C HIS A 5 -4.38 -10.25 -5.03
N ASP A 6 -3.88 -9.40 -4.13
CA ASP A 6 -2.61 -9.65 -3.44
C ASP A 6 -2.61 -10.96 -2.66
N GLU A 7 -3.72 -11.33 -2.00
CA GLU A 7 -3.85 -12.61 -1.30
C GLU A 7 -3.79 -13.83 -2.24
N GLU A 8 -4.32 -13.69 -3.46
CA GLU A 8 -4.20 -14.73 -4.48
C GLU A 8 -2.75 -14.88 -4.95
N LEU A 9 -2.05 -13.75 -5.15
CA LEU A 9 -0.63 -13.74 -5.51
C LEU A 9 0.24 -14.33 -4.40
N ARG A 10 0.00 -13.96 -3.13
CA ARG A 10 0.71 -14.52 -1.97
C ARG A 10 0.50 -16.02 -1.86
N ALA A 11 -0.74 -16.50 -2.03
CA ALA A 11 -1.03 -17.94 -2.02
C ALA A 11 -0.32 -18.70 -3.15
N LEU A 12 -0.31 -18.13 -4.38
CA LEU A 12 0.42 -18.71 -5.51
C LEU A 12 1.93 -18.74 -5.28
N LEU A 13 2.51 -17.68 -4.71
CA LEU A 13 3.93 -17.58 -4.38
C LEU A 13 4.33 -18.61 -3.31
N ALA A 14 3.56 -18.71 -2.22
CA ALA A 14 3.79 -19.69 -1.17
C ALA A 14 3.69 -21.13 -1.69
N PHE A 15 2.72 -21.40 -2.59
CA PHE A 15 2.62 -22.69 -3.25
C PHE A 15 3.83 -22.98 -4.16
N ARG A 16 4.24 -22.01 -4.99
CA ARG A 16 5.42 -22.11 -5.86
C ARG A 16 6.69 -22.38 -5.06
N GLN A 17 6.87 -21.72 -3.91
CA GLN A 17 8.04 -21.90 -3.07
C GLN A 17 8.16 -23.34 -2.53
N ARG A 18 7.05 -23.94 -2.08
CA ARG A 18 7.06 -25.30 -1.51
C ARG A 18 7.19 -26.41 -2.56
N HIS A 19 6.61 -26.20 -3.74
CA HIS A 19 6.52 -27.23 -4.79
C HIS A 19 7.55 -27.06 -5.93
N GLY A 20 8.37 -26.01 -5.89
CA GLY A 20 9.50 -25.80 -6.79
C GLY A 20 9.09 -25.65 -8.27
N ARG A 21 9.91 -26.16 -9.19
CA ARG A 21 9.73 -25.96 -10.65
C ARG A 21 8.43 -26.57 -11.20
N CYS A 22 7.90 -27.60 -10.54
CA CYS A 22 6.71 -28.32 -10.98
C CYS A 22 5.41 -27.83 -10.32
N TRP A 23 5.45 -26.68 -9.62
CA TRP A 23 4.34 -26.19 -8.81
C TRP A 23 3.00 -26.07 -9.55
N LYS A 24 3.00 -25.67 -10.84
CA LYS A 24 1.74 -25.59 -11.61
C LYS A 24 1.09 -26.96 -11.80
N ALA A 25 1.90 -27.98 -12.12
CA ALA A 25 1.41 -29.34 -12.28
C ALA A 25 0.88 -29.89 -10.95
N ALA A 26 1.58 -29.63 -9.85
CA ALA A 26 1.15 -30.00 -8.51
C ALA A 26 -0.18 -29.31 -8.12
N LEU A 27 -0.35 -28.03 -8.42
CA LEU A 27 -1.57 -27.29 -8.12
C LEU A 27 -2.76 -27.79 -8.96
N LEU A 28 -2.55 -28.03 -10.26
CA LEU A 28 -3.58 -28.63 -11.13
C LEU A 28 -4.03 -30.00 -10.62
N LEU A 29 -3.07 -30.84 -10.21
CA LEU A 29 -3.37 -32.16 -9.66
C LEU A 29 -4.24 -32.05 -8.41
N ARG A 30 -3.88 -31.18 -7.46
CA ARG A 30 -4.67 -30.97 -6.23
C ARG A 30 -6.07 -30.45 -6.52
N TRP A 31 -6.21 -29.49 -7.42
CA TRP A 31 -7.53 -29.01 -7.86
C TRP A 31 -8.39 -30.11 -8.49
N SER A 32 -7.79 -31.04 -9.24
CA SER A 32 -8.51 -32.15 -9.86
C SER A 32 -8.86 -33.25 -8.87
N ALA A 33 -8.00 -33.51 -7.88
CA ALA A 33 -8.18 -34.53 -6.86
C ALA A 33 -9.02 -34.04 -5.65
N GLY A 34 -9.29 -32.74 -5.55
CA GLY A 34 -9.98 -32.13 -4.41
C GLY A 34 -9.16 -32.07 -3.12
N THR A 35 -7.84 -32.28 -3.21
CA THR A 35 -6.89 -32.30 -2.07
C THR A 35 -6.24 -30.93 -1.83
N ASP A 36 -6.80 -29.88 -2.42
CA ASP A 36 -6.37 -28.49 -2.23
C ASP A 36 -6.84 -27.90 -0.89
N ALA A 37 -7.84 -28.49 -0.23
CA ALA A 37 -8.41 -27.98 1.02
C ALA A 37 -7.37 -27.88 2.15
N ASP A 38 -6.42 -28.82 2.20
CA ASP A 38 -5.39 -28.92 3.23
C ASP A 38 -4.19 -27.98 2.99
N GLU A 39 -4.18 -27.24 1.88
CA GLU A 39 -3.08 -26.34 1.55
C GLU A 39 -3.19 -25.00 2.29
N PRO A 40 -2.08 -24.45 2.81
CA PRO A 40 -2.07 -23.05 3.27
C PRO A 40 -2.54 -22.10 2.17
N GLY A 41 -3.48 -21.21 2.50
CA GLY A 41 -4.09 -20.29 1.53
C GLY A 41 -5.06 -20.95 0.54
N SER A 42 -5.54 -22.17 0.83
CA SER A 42 -6.46 -22.94 -0.04
C SER A 42 -7.70 -22.15 -0.44
N ALA A 43 -8.24 -21.30 0.44
CA ALA A 43 -9.38 -20.44 0.12
C ALA A 43 -9.11 -19.55 -1.12
N HIS A 44 -7.95 -18.92 -1.20
CA HIS A 44 -7.56 -18.06 -2.33
C HIS A 44 -7.24 -18.87 -3.59
N LEU A 45 -6.54 -20.01 -3.44
CA LEU A 45 -6.27 -20.91 -4.58
C LEU A 45 -7.56 -21.48 -5.17
N ARG A 46 -8.54 -21.84 -4.32
CA ARG A 46 -9.88 -22.28 -4.75
C ARG A 46 -10.66 -21.16 -5.40
N HIS A 47 -10.58 -19.95 -4.86
CA HIS A 47 -11.24 -18.80 -5.46
C HIS A 47 -10.77 -18.64 -6.91
N LEU A 48 -9.45 -18.61 -7.15
CA LEU A 48 -8.86 -18.58 -8.50
C LEU A 48 -9.38 -19.68 -9.42
N ARG A 49 -9.41 -20.93 -8.94
CA ARG A 49 -9.94 -22.06 -9.71
C ARG A 49 -11.39 -21.82 -10.10
N ASN A 50 -12.21 -21.36 -9.16
CA ASN A 50 -13.64 -21.19 -9.37
C ASN A 50 -13.93 -20.01 -10.33
N ILE A 51 -13.16 -18.93 -10.27
CA ILE A 51 -13.40 -17.74 -11.10
C ILE A 51 -12.71 -17.78 -12.47
N ARG A 52 -11.60 -18.51 -12.63
CA ARG A 52 -10.81 -18.54 -13.89
C ARG A 52 -10.74 -19.91 -14.55
N GLY A 53 -11.11 -20.96 -13.82
CA GLY A 53 -10.89 -22.34 -14.23
C GLY A 53 -9.44 -22.80 -14.09
N PRO A 54 -9.18 -24.11 -13.97
CA PRO A 54 -7.83 -24.63 -13.75
C PRO A 54 -6.88 -24.37 -14.93
N ARG A 55 -7.37 -24.38 -16.17
CA ARG A 55 -6.55 -24.17 -17.38
C ARG A 55 -5.91 -22.78 -17.44
N TRP A 56 -6.50 -21.77 -16.80
CA TRP A 56 -5.94 -20.42 -16.75
C TRP A 56 -4.51 -20.41 -16.16
N LEU A 57 -4.23 -21.28 -15.20
CA LEU A 57 -2.93 -21.36 -14.53
C LEU A 57 -1.77 -21.63 -15.52
N LEU A 58 -2.04 -22.36 -16.60
CA LEU A 58 -1.05 -22.65 -17.64
C LEU A 58 -0.60 -21.36 -18.35
N GLY A 59 -1.52 -20.41 -18.54
CA GLY A 59 -1.25 -19.11 -19.16
C GLY A 59 -0.68 -18.05 -18.21
N LEU A 60 -0.64 -18.29 -16.90
CA LEU A 60 -0.04 -17.35 -15.95
C LEU A 60 1.46 -17.20 -16.22
N SER A 61 1.91 -16.00 -16.57
CA SER A 61 3.31 -15.77 -16.91
C SER A 61 4.22 -15.88 -15.67
N ALA A 62 5.46 -16.35 -15.87
CA ALA A 62 6.47 -16.33 -14.80
C ALA A 62 6.77 -14.89 -14.36
N ALA A 63 6.83 -13.95 -15.31
CA ALA A 63 7.08 -12.54 -15.05
C ALA A 63 6.07 -11.92 -14.08
N THR A 64 4.78 -12.28 -14.17
CA THR A 64 3.74 -11.82 -13.23
C THR A 64 4.03 -12.25 -11.80
N LEU A 65 4.43 -13.52 -11.59
CA LEU A 65 4.76 -13.99 -10.25
C LEU A 65 6.13 -13.50 -9.78
N ASP A 66 7.10 -13.33 -10.66
CA ASP A 66 8.39 -12.77 -10.28
C ASP A 66 8.25 -11.29 -9.88
N ASP A 67 7.34 -10.55 -10.50
CA ASP A 67 6.98 -9.20 -10.08
C ASP A 67 6.29 -9.16 -8.72
N ALA A 68 5.29 -10.03 -8.52
CA ALA A 68 4.66 -10.19 -7.21
C ALA A 68 5.67 -10.61 -6.13
N ALA A 69 6.63 -11.48 -6.47
CA ALA A 69 7.69 -11.89 -5.56
C ALA A 69 8.56 -10.69 -5.15
N ARG A 70 8.97 -9.83 -6.10
CA ARG A 70 9.71 -8.60 -5.78
C ARG A 70 8.89 -7.63 -4.93
N ARG A 71 7.60 -7.48 -5.24
CA ARG A 71 6.68 -6.62 -4.49
C ARG A 71 6.55 -7.05 -3.03
N PHE A 72 6.39 -8.36 -2.80
CA PHE A 72 6.21 -8.94 -1.46
C PHE A 72 7.50 -9.50 -0.86
N ALA A 73 8.67 -9.15 -1.40
CA ALA A 73 9.97 -9.51 -0.83
C ALA A 73 10.35 -8.65 0.38
N GLY A 74 9.41 -7.86 0.90
CA GLY A 74 9.64 -7.04 2.08
C GLY A 74 9.86 -7.94 3.28
N ASN A 75 11.09 -8.00 3.77
CA ASN A 75 11.29 -8.39 5.15
C ASN A 75 10.61 -7.33 6.01
N VAL A 76 9.69 -7.77 6.88
CA VAL A 76 9.14 -6.90 7.92
C VAL A 76 10.30 -6.55 8.84
N ASP A 77 10.92 -5.40 8.60
CA ASP A 77 11.91 -4.79 9.47
C ASP A 77 11.17 -3.82 10.40
N PRO A 78 10.89 -4.22 11.65
CA PRO A 78 10.11 -3.39 12.57
C PRO A 78 10.81 -2.05 12.85
N VAL A 79 12.15 -2.03 12.84
CA VAL A 79 12.92 -0.81 13.08
C VAL A 79 12.70 0.19 11.96
N LEU A 80 12.69 -0.26 10.70
CA LEU A 80 12.45 0.63 9.57
C LEU A 80 11.01 1.16 9.55
N ILE A 81 10.03 0.31 9.92
CA ILE A 81 8.62 0.72 10.08
C ILE A 81 8.51 1.81 11.15
N ASP A 82 9.16 1.62 12.30
CA ASP A 82 9.17 2.58 13.40
C ASP A 82 9.81 3.91 12.98
N ILE A 83 10.96 3.88 12.29
CA ILE A 83 11.63 5.06 11.75
C ILE A 83 10.69 5.85 10.82
N PHE A 84 9.97 5.18 9.91
CA PHE A 84 9.02 5.85 9.03
C PHE A 84 7.89 6.50 9.81
N MET A 85 7.36 5.83 10.82
CA MET A 85 6.27 6.37 11.65
C MET A 85 6.71 7.51 12.56
N GLU A 86 7.92 7.45 13.11
CA GLU A 86 8.54 8.54 13.87
C GLU A 86 8.72 9.77 12.99
N ASN A 87 9.30 9.59 11.80
CA ASN A 87 9.47 10.67 10.83
C ASN A 87 8.13 11.26 10.39
N ALA A 88 7.15 10.43 10.04
CA ALA A 88 5.82 10.88 9.65
C ALA A 88 5.19 11.77 10.73
N THR A 89 5.36 11.39 12.00
CA THR A 89 4.84 12.16 13.15
C THR A 89 5.62 13.44 13.40
N GLY A 90 6.93 13.43 13.19
CA GLY A 90 7.76 14.64 13.22
C GLY A 90 7.29 15.67 12.19
N PHE A 91 7.03 15.23 10.95
CA PHE A 91 6.51 16.09 9.89
C PHE A 91 5.11 16.61 10.17
N ALA A 92 4.18 15.76 10.65
CA ALA A 92 2.84 16.20 11.02
C ALA A 92 2.86 17.24 12.17
N ARG A 93 3.68 17.02 13.19
CA ARG A 93 3.87 17.98 14.30
C ARG A 93 4.44 19.31 13.80
N GLY A 94 5.45 19.27 12.93
CA GLY A 94 6.04 20.47 12.34
C GLY A 94 5.04 21.24 11.46
N ALA A 95 4.19 20.52 10.71
CA ALA A 95 3.12 21.12 9.93
C ALA A 95 2.10 21.83 10.85
N SER A 96 1.60 21.15 11.88
CA SER A 96 0.66 21.70 12.86
C SER A 96 1.17 23.01 13.49
N ALA A 97 2.45 23.06 13.85
CA ALA A 97 3.08 24.26 14.41
C ALA A 97 3.21 25.43 13.42
N SER A 98 3.16 25.16 12.11
CA SER A 98 3.41 26.15 11.05
C SER A 98 2.20 26.48 10.19
N VAL A 99 1.03 25.83 10.38
CA VAL A 99 -0.16 26.00 9.53
C VAL A 99 -0.59 27.45 9.33
N ARG A 100 -0.44 28.32 10.35
CA ARG A 100 -0.78 29.75 10.29
C ARG A 100 0.35 30.66 9.78
N ILE A 101 1.58 30.16 9.78
CA ILE A 101 2.79 30.94 9.45
C ILE A 101 3.19 30.69 8.00
N SER A 102 3.20 29.42 7.58
CA SER A 102 3.56 28.99 6.23
C SER A 102 2.68 27.81 5.80
N PRO A 103 1.45 28.08 5.33
CA PRO A 103 0.49 27.04 4.93
C PRO A 103 1.03 26.11 3.85
N ALA A 104 1.80 26.64 2.89
CA ALA A 104 2.41 25.84 1.83
C ALA A 104 3.46 24.86 2.36
N SER A 105 4.33 25.32 3.25
CA SER A 105 5.34 24.46 3.91
C SER A 105 4.68 23.42 4.82
N ALA A 106 3.60 23.79 5.52
CA ALA A 106 2.82 22.87 6.32
C ALA A 106 2.16 21.79 5.44
N ALA A 107 1.51 22.17 4.34
CA ALA A 107 0.94 21.23 3.37
C ALA A 107 2.00 20.27 2.79
N HIS A 108 3.21 20.76 2.51
CA HIS A 108 4.30 19.91 2.06
C HIS A 108 4.71 18.89 3.11
N SER A 109 4.81 19.32 4.37
CA SER A 109 5.12 18.43 5.49
C SER A 109 4.02 17.40 5.74
N LEU A 110 2.74 17.77 5.58
CA LEU A 110 1.61 16.82 5.63
C LEU A 110 1.71 15.77 4.52
N ALA A 111 2.07 16.15 3.29
CA ALA A 111 2.26 15.19 2.20
C ALA A 111 3.37 14.17 2.50
N ILE A 112 4.50 14.61 3.08
CA ILE A 112 5.56 13.71 3.55
C ILE A 112 5.05 12.78 4.65
N ALA A 113 4.31 13.31 5.63
CA ALA A 113 3.76 12.50 6.71
C ALA A 113 2.81 11.40 6.19
N ILE A 114 1.96 11.73 5.21
CA ILE A 114 1.07 10.77 4.55
C ILE A 114 1.88 9.71 3.81
N GLU A 115 2.88 10.11 3.01
CA GLU A 115 3.71 9.16 2.26
C GLU A 115 4.39 8.16 3.19
N LEU A 116 5.09 8.65 4.22
CA LEU A 116 5.86 7.81 5.12
C LEU A 116 4.97 6.85 5.90
N SER A 117 3.84 7.34 6.44
CA SER A 117 2.93 6.49 7.21
C SER A 117 2.25 5.40 6.37
N LEU A 118 1.84 5.71 5.13
CA LEU A 118 1.27 4.71 4.22
C LEU A 118 2.33 3.68 3.78
N LYS A 119 3.58 4.10 3.55
CA LYS A 119 4.68 3.17 3.25
C LYS A 119 4.99 2.25 4.42
N ALA A 120 5.00 2.77 5.65
CA ALA A 120 5.13 1.96 6.86
C ALA A 120 4.01 0.92 6.99
N TYR A 121 2.77 1.31 6.72
CA TYR A 121 1.63 0.39 6.68
C TYR A 121 1.81 -0.71 5.63
N LEU A 122 2.20 -0.35 4.41
CA LEU A 122 2.42 -1.33 3.34
C LEU A 122 3.59 -2.27 3.67
N MET A 123 4.64 -1.79 4.32
CA MET A 123 5.74 -2.63 4.79
C MET A 123 5.28 -3.64 5.85
N LYS A 124 4.44 -3.24 6.81
CA LYS A 124 3.80 -4.19 7.75
C LYS A 124 2.96 -5.23 7.00
N ALA A 125 2.30 -4.84 5.91
CA ALA A 125 1.59 -5.75 5.01
C ALA A 125 2.51 -6.60 4.10
N GLY A 126 3.83 -6.54 4.29
CA GLY A 126 4.83 -7.36 3.59
C GLY A 126 5.33 -6.78 2.26
N TYR A 127 5.04 -5.52 1.95
CA TYR A 127 5.61 -4.86 0.78
C TYR A 127 7.06 -4.49 1.01
N ALA A 128 7.92 -4.69 0.01
CA ALA A 128 9.31 -4.24 0.08
C ALA A 128 9.42 -2.71 0.03
N ASP A 129 10.26 -2.13 0.89
CA ASP A 129 10.55 -0.69 0.87
C ASP A 129 11.08 -0.22 -0.49
N ASP A 130 12.05 -0.95 -1.06
CA ASP A 130 12.59 -0.65 -2.40
C ASP A 130 11.48 -0.63 -3.47
N TRP A 131 10.50 -1.53 -3.36
CA TRP A 131 9.35 -1.56 -4.26
C TRP A 131 8.45 -0.34 -4.03
N ASN A 132 8.13 -0.01 -2.78
CA ASN A 132 7.37 1.19 -2.43
C ASN A 132 8.05 2.45 -2.99
N ARG A 133 9.37 2.59 -2.81
CA ARG A 133 10.15 3.71 -3.33
C ARG A 133 10.06 3.83 -4.85
N VAL A 134 10.20 2.73 -5.59
CA VAL A 134 10.23 2.75 -7.06
C VAL A 134 8.84 2.92 -7.67
N HIS A 135 7.84 2.22 -7.13
CA HIS A 135 6.52 2.08 -7.74
C HIS A 135 5.47 3.06 -7.21
N ILE A 136 5.57 3.48 -5.94
CA ILE A 136 4.65 4.46 -5.33
C ILE A 136 5.25 5.87 -5.43
N ARG A 137 6.54 6.02 -5.13
CA ARG A 137 7.22 7.34 -5.09
C ARG A 137 6.43 8.31 -4.20
N HIS A 138 6.01 9.43 -4.77
CA HIS A 138 5.24 10.51 -4.14
C HIS A 138 3.73 10.45 -4.47
N ASP A 139 3.24 9.34 -5.05
CA ASP A 139 1.84 9.18 -5.41
C ASP A 139 1.01 8.72 -4.20
N LEU A 140 0.38 9.69 -3.52
CA LEU A 140 -0.37 9.48 -2.29
C LEU A 140 -1.67 8.69 -2.54
N GLU A 141 -2.33 8.93 -3.68
CA GLU A 141 -3.54 8.21 -4.06
C GLU A 141 -3.25 6.73 -4.29
N LYS A 142 -2.15 6.43 -5.00
CA LYS A 142 -1.70 5.06 -5.20
C LYS A 142 -1.32 4.38 -3.89
N ALA A 143 -0.60 5.08 -3.01
CA ALA A 143 -0.25 4.57 -1.68
C ALA A 143 -1.51 4.20 -0.89
N LEU A 144 -2.51 5.08 -0.87
CA LEU A 144 -3.78 4.87 -0.18
C LEU A 144 -4.57 3.70 -0.79
N ALA A 145 -4.69 3.64 -2.12
CA ALA A 145 -5.40 2.57 -2.81
C ALA A 145 -4.81 1.20 -2.49
N LEU A 146 -3.47 1.09 -2.45
CA LEU A 146 -2.78 -0.12 -2.05
C LEU A 146 -3.04 -0.44 -0.57
N ALA A 147 -2.94 0.54 0.32
CA ALA A 147 -3.16 0.33 1.75
C ALA A 147 -4.59 -0.17 2.03
N VAL A 148 -5.61 0.44 1.41
CA VAL A 148 -7.01 0.00 1.50
C VAL A 148 -7.18 -1.43 0.96
N ALA A 149 -6.58 -1.74 -0.19
CA ALA A 149 -6.64 -3.08 -0.76
C ALA A 149 -6.00 -4.14 0.15
N THR A 150 -5.05 -3.75 1.00
CA THR A 150 -4.41 -4.60 2.01
C THR A 150 -5.12 -4.62 3.37
N GLY A 151 -6.21 -3.85 3.53
CA GLY A 151 -7.04 -3.88 4.73
C GLY A 151 -7.05 -2.59 5.57
N LEU A 152 -6.36 -1.53 5.15
CA LEU A 152 -6.40 -0.25 5.88
C LEU A 152 -7.84 0.25 5.90
N SER A 153 -8.35 0.49 7.10
CA SER A 153 -9.71 0.96 7.33
C SER A 153 -9.78 1.92 8.52
N GLY A 154 -10.91 2.60 8.72
CA GLY A 154 -11.12 3.49 9.87
C GLY A 154 -10.39 4.84 9.83
N PHE A 155 -9.77 5.20 8.70
CA PHE A 155 -9.21 6.54 8.49
C PHE A 155 -10.34 7.58 8.25
N PRO A 156 -10.08 8.89 8.45
CA PRO A 156 -11.09 9.93 8.28
C PRO A 156 -11.72 9.92 6.88
N PRO A 157 -13.06 10.08 6.75
CA PRO A 157 -13.74 10.03 5.46
C PRO A 157 -13.28 11.10 4.45
N GLU A 158 -12.75 12.22 4.93
CA GLU A 158 -12.18 13.31 4.13
C GLU A 158 -10.77 13.00 3.59
N PHE A 159 -10.08 12.01 4.14
CA PHE A 159 -8.69 11.72 3.81
C PHE A 159 -8.46 11.36 2.32
N PRO A 160 -9.30 10.54 1.65
CA PRO A 160 -9.14 10.28 0.22
C PRO A 160 -9.17 11.56 -0.64
N GLN A 161 -10.01 12.52 -0.28
CA GLN A 161 -10.08 13.80 -0.99
C GLN A 161 -8.82 14.62 -0.77
N LEU A 162 -8.29 14.67 0.46
CA LEU A 162 -7.03 15.34 0.76
C LEU A 162 -5.86 14.71 -0.03
N ALA A 163 -5.77 13.39 -0.07
CA ALA A 163 -4.74 12.67 -0.83
C ALA A 163 -4.81 13.00 -2.34
N ALA A 164 -6.03 13.04 -2.92
CA ALA A 164 -6.25 13.40 -4.31
C ALA A 164 -5.88 14.86 -4.64
N ILE A 165 -6.10 15.79 -3.71
CA ILE A 165 -5.70 17.19 -3.89
C ILE A 165 -4.16 17.33 -3.84
N LEU A 166 -3.51 16.64 -2.91
CA LEU A 166 -2.06 16.76 -2.69
C LEU A 166 -1.22 15.99 -3.73
N SER A 167 -1.64 14.78 -4.13
CA SER A 167 -0.82 13.84 -4.92
C SER A 167 -0.24 14.46 -6.21
N PRO A 168 -1.02 15.13 -7.08
CA PRO A 168 -0.50 15.66 -8.35
C PRO A 168 0.53 16.79 -8.18
N ALA A 169 0.41 17.58 -7.12
CA ALA A 169 1.33 18.66 -6.81
C ALA A 169 2.57 18.13 -6.09
N TYR A 170 2.40 17.20 -5.16
CA TYR A 170 3.49 16.58 -4.42
C TYR A 170 4.44 15.82 -5.35
N GLY A 171 3.90 14.99 -6.25
CA GLY A 171 4.68 14.24 -7.23
C GLY A 171 5.46 15.09 -8.24
N ARG A 172 5.10 16.36 -8.38
CA ARG A 172 5.82 17.34 -9.23
C ARG A 172 6.66 18.34 -8.44
N HIS A 173 6.72 18.21 -7.11
CA HIS A 173 7.35 19.17 -6.20
C HIS A 173 6.77 20.60 -6.37
N GLN A 174 5.45 20.69 -6.51
CA GLN A 174 4.71 21.92 -6.83
C GLN A 174 3.65 22.27 -5.77
N ILE A 175 3.79 21.79 -4.53
CA ILE A 175 2.84 22.15 -3.46
C ILE A 175 2.76 23.67 -3.27
N ASP A 176 3.89 24.39 -3.29
CA ASP A 176 3.90 25.85 -3.20
C ASP A 176 3.08 26.54 -4.29
N ALA A 177 3.01 25.93 -5.48
CA ALA A 177 2.24 26.47 -6.60
C ALA A 177 0.74 26.53 -6.31
N MET A 178 0.23 25.64 -5.45
CA MET A 178 -1.17 25.58 -5.04
C MET A 178 -1.59 26.80 -4.21
N PHE A 179 -0.63 27.48 -3.57
CA PHE A 179 -0.89 28.60 -2.65
C PHE A 179 -0.61 29.97 -3.27
N ARG A 180 0.00 30.03 -4.47
CA ARG A 180 0.40 31.30 -5.13
C ARG A 180 -0.78 32.22 -5.48
N GLY A 181 -2.00 31.70 -5.56
CA GLY A 181 -3.23 32.46 -5.85
C GLY A 181 -3.93 33.07 -4.63
N GLY A 182 -3.40 32.90 -3.42
CA GLY A 182 -3.97 33.42 -2.17
C GLY A 182 -5.16 32.63 -1.61
N ALA A 183 -5.85 31.83 -2.43
CA ALA A 183 -6.82 30.83 -1.98
C ALA A 183 -6.16 29.45 -1.88
N SER A 184 -6.19 28.86 -0.69
CA SER A 184 -5.78 27.46 -0.50
C SER A 184 -6.85 26.53 -1.05
N PRO A 185 -6.49 25.43 -1.76
CA PRO A 185 -7.46 24.46 -2.27
C PRO A 185 -8.11 23.61 -1.17
N PHE A 186 -7.64 23.69 0.07
CA PHE A 186 -8.20 23.05 1.26
C PHE A 186 -7.80 23.82 2.53
N ASP A 187 -8.49 23.60 3.65
CA ASP A 187 -8.06 24.15 4.94
C ASP A 187 -6.88 23.32 5.48
N VAL A 188 -5.72 23.96 5.62
CA VAL A 188 -4.48 23.28 6.08
C VAL A 188 -4.56 22.89 7.56
N THR A 189 -5.38 23.58 8.36
CA THR A 189 -5.64 23.24 9.77
C THR A 189 -6.44 21.94 9.85
N ASP A 190 -7.53 21.85 9.09
CA ASP A 190 -8.35 20.63 9.03
C ASP A 190 -7.56 19.47 8.45
N ALA A 191 -6.74 19.72 7.42
CA ALA A 191 -5.84 18.71 6.87
C ALA A 191 -4.82 18.21 7.91
N SER A 192 -4.30 19.08 8.78
CA SER A 192 -3.42 18.66 9.87
C SER A 192 -4.12 17.73 10.84
N VAL A 193 -5.36 18.04 11.25
CA VAL A 193 -6.17 17.19 12.14
C VAL A 193 -6.49 15.84 11.48
N CYS A 194 -6.86 15.87 10.19
CA CYS A 194 -7.10 14.66 9.39
C CYS A 194 -5.86 13.75 9.36
N VAL A 195 -4.66 14.32 9.17
CA VAL A 195 -3.42 13.55 9.14
C VAL A 195 -3.07 13.00 10.52
N ASP A 196 -3.28 13.75 11.61
CA ASP A 196 -3.07 13.24 12.96
C ASP A 196 -3.96 12.01 13.27
N HIS A 197 -5.22 12.04 12.83
CA HIS A 197 -6.12 10.89 12.93
C HIS A 197 -5.67 9.70 12.07
N LEU A 198 -5.23 9.94 10.83
CA LEU A 198 -4.66 8.90 9.97
C LEU A 198 -3.46 8.21 10.65
N LEU A 199 -2.55 8.99 11.22
CA LEU A 199 -1.38 8.46 11.91
C LEU A 199 -1.78 7.57 13.09
N ALA A 200 -2.78 7.97 13.88
CA ALA A 200 -3.30 7.16 14.97
C ALA A 200 -3.91 5.83 14.48
N VAL A 201 -4.68 5.87 13.39
CA VAL A 201 -5.29 4.69 12.76
C VAL A 201 -4.23 3.72 12.25
N ILE A 202 -3.21 4.24 11.55
CA ILE A 202 -2.11 3.42 11.04
C ILE A 202 -1.34 2.78 12.20
N ARG A 203 -0.97 3.55 13.22
CA ARG A 203 -0.29 3.03 14.42
C ARG A 203 -1.05 1.86 15.05
N ALA A 204 -2.37 2.00 15.20
CA ALA A 204 -3.20 0.95 15.81
C ALA A 204 -3.23 -0.35 14.99
N GLN A 205 -3.04 -0.28 13.67
CA GLN A 205 -3.10 -1.44 12.78
C GLN A 205 -1.73 -2.06 12.45
N ILE A 206 -0.64 -1.35 12.75
CA ILE A 206 0.73 -1.86 12.55
C ILE A 206 1.45 -2.23 13.85
N ALA A 207 0.83 -1.97 15.00
CA ALA A 207 1.30 -2.42 16.30
C ALA A 207 1.43 -3.96 16.39
#